data_AF-A0A2U3HYZ5-F1
#
_entry.id   AF-A0A2U3HYZ5-F1
#
_cell.length_a   1.000
_cell.length_b   1.000
_cell.length_c   1.000
_cell.angle_alpha   90.00
_cell.angle_beta   90.00
_cell.angle_gamma   90.00
#
_symmetry.space_group_name_H-M   'P 1'
#
loop_
_entity.id
_entity.type
_entity.pdbx_description
1 polymer ?
#
loop_
_entity_poly.entity_id
_entity_poly.type
_entity_poly.pdbx_seq_one_letter_code
_entity_poly.pdbx_strand_id
1 'polypeptide(L)'
;MEDRDDLDGATQTTAGGLIRLASLIAGLAREGVVDTRFGAKLLKRLDKEARRISGPDAAPLDDAEQAALFGAIGEVDLALRQCDAASLVEANARLRETEGASGKRRKGKKDGDA
;
A
#
# COMPACT_ATOMS: atom_id res chain seq x y z
N MET A 1 -22.36 -15.03 -4.44
CA MET A 1 -21.23 -15.97 -4.60
C MET A 1 -20.56 -16.04 -3.25
N GLU A 2 -20.82 -17.14 -2.55
CA GLU A 2 -20.18 -17.47 -1.29
C GLU A 2 -18.77 -17.98 -1.62
N ASP A 3 -17.75 -17.18 -1.34
CA ASP A 3 -16.36 -17.64 -1.39
C ASP A 3 -16.15 -18.57 -0.20
N ARG A 4 -16.36 -19.88 -0.44
CA ARG A 4 -15.84 -20.96 0.40
C ARG A 4 -14.32 -20.84 0.43
N ASP A 5 -13.81 -20.19 1.46
CA ASP A 5 -12.40 -20.24 1.84
C ASP A 5 -12.25 -21.32 2.93
N ASP A 6 -12.60 -22.56 2.57
CA ASP A 6 -12.35 -23.78 3.35
C ASP A 6 -10.85 -24.14 3.28
N LEU A 7 -10.01 -23.25 3.81
CA LEU A 7 -8.63 -23.54 4.20
C LEU A 7 -8.51 -23.57 5.72
N ASP A 8 -9.59 -23.95 6.41
CA ASP A 8 -9.60 -24.14 7.85
C ASP A 8 -8.94 -25.49 8.18
N GLY A 9 -7.65 -25.47 8.53
CA GLY A 9 -7.01 -26.63 9.13
C GLY A 9 -5.49 -26.63 9.19
N ALA A 10 -4.75 -25.96 8.29
CA ALA A 10 -3.30 -26.17 8.19
C ALA A 10 -2.42 -25.03 8.74
N THR A 11 -2.92 -23.80 8.84
CA THR A 11 -2.15 -22.67 9.41
C THR A 11 -3.04 -21.84 10.31
N GLN A 12 -2.87 -22.01 11.62
CA GLN A 12 -3.55 -21.17 12.61
C GLN A 12 -3.02 -19.74 12.52
N THR A 13 -3.85 -18.80 12.04
CA THR A 13 -3.56 -17.37 12.11
C THR A 13 -3.55 -16.95 13.59
N THR A 14 -2.44 -16.39 14.06
CA THR A 14 -2.32 -15.83 15.41
C THR A 14 -2.12 -14.32 15.34
N ALA A 15 -2.53 -13.57 16.36
CA ALA A 15 -2.36 -12.12 16.39
C ALA A 15 -0.88 -11.73 16.27
N GLY A 16 0.01 -12.39 17.03
CA GLY A 16 1.45 -12.16 16.93
C GLY A 16 2.03 -12.47 15.54
N GLY A 17 1.54 -13.51 14.87
CA GLY A 17 1.93 -13.81 13.48
C GLY A 17 1.48 -12.74 12.50
N LEU A 18 0.22 -12.28 12.64
CA LEU A 18 -0.38 -11.27 11.78
C LEU A 18 0.27 -9.89 11.98
N ILE A 19 0.57 -9.51 13.23
CA ILE A 19 1.33 -8.30 13.57
C ILE A 19 2.69 -8.30 12.87
N ARG A 20 3.48 -9.37 13.06
CA ARG A 20 4.82 -9.47 12.43
C ARG A 20 4.75 -9.39 10.91
N LEU A 21 3.78 -10.09 10.31
CA LEU A 21 3.56 -10.05 8.86
C LEU A 21 3.21 -8.63 8.39
N ALA A 22 2.28 -7.96 9.06
CA ALA A 22 1.89 -6.59 8.74
C ALA A 22 3.09 -5.63 8.85
N SER A 23 3.88 -5.71 9.92
CA SER A 23 5.08 -4.89 10.09
C SER A 23 6.12 -5.11 8.99
N LEU A 24 6.34 -6.36 8.56
CA LEU A 24 7.24 -6.67 7.43
C LEU A 24 6.72 -6.06 6.12
N ILE A 25 5.43 -6.20 5.84
CA ILE A 25 4.81 -5.61 4.65
C ILE A 25 4.91 -4.08 4.68
N ALA A 26 4.70 -3.44 5.84
CA ALA A 26 4.86 -2.00 5.98
C ALA A 26 6.30 -1.56 5.69
N GLY A 27 7.31 -2.32 6.12
CA GLY A 27 8.72 -2.10 5.76
C GLY A 27 8.95 -2.15 4.25
N LEU A 28 8.48 -3.23 3.61
CA LEU A 28 8.58 -3.40 2.15
C LEU A 28 7.85 -2.29 1.38
N ALA A 29 6.70 -1.82 1.87
CA ALA A 29 5.98 -0.70 1.27
C ALA A 29 6.76 0.62 1.36
N ARG A 30 7.43 0.89 2.49
CA ARG A 30 8.30 2.07 2.65
C ARG A 30 9.52 2.04 1.73
N GLU A 31 10.05 0.84 1.48
CA GLU A 31 11.15 0.62 0.53
C GLU A 31 10.72 0.70 -0.94
N GLY A 32 9.42 0.83 -1.23
CA GLY A 32 8.90 0.93 -2.59
C GLY A 32 8.97 -0.37 -3.39
N VAL A 33 9.23 -1.51 -2.74
CA VAL A 33 9.29 -2.84 -3.38
C VAL A 33 7.91 -3.47 -3.57
N VAL A 34 6.88 -2.95 -2.90
CA VAL A 34 5.50 -3.43 -3.02
C VAL A 34 4.73 -2.57 -4.02
N ASP A 35 4.21 -3.18 -5.08
CA ASP A 35 3.24 -2.53 -5.97
C ASP A 35 2.00 -2.09 -5.18
N THR A 36 1.57 -0.83 -5.35
CA THR A 36 0.52 -0.23 -4.51
C THR A 36 -0.85 -0.90 -4.69
N ARG A 37 -1.14 -1.45 -5.87
CA ARG A 37 -2.40 -2.18 -6.13
C ARG A 37 -2.38 -3.55 -5.47
N PHE A 38 -1.25 -4.25 -5.55
CA PHE A 38 -1.04 -5.49 -4.81
C PHE A 38 -1.09 -5.24 -3.30
N GLY A 39 -0.41 -4.20 -2.82
CA GLY A 39 -0.43 -3.77 -1.42
C GLY A 39 -1.84 -3.51 -0.90
N ALA A 40 -2.70 -2.82 -1.67
CA ALA A 40 -4.09 -2.59 -1.29
C ALA A 40 -4.91 -3.89 -1.18
N LYS A 41 -4.65 -4.89 -2.02
CA LYS A 41 -5.29 -6.21 -1.90
C LYS A 41 -4.80 -6.96 -0.66
N LEU A 42 -3.51 -6.87 -0.38
CA LEU A 42 -2.89 -7.51 0.78
C LEU A 42 -3.42 -6.91 2.08
N LEU A 43 -3.52 -5.58 2.17
CA LEU A 43 -4.15 -4.87 3.28
C LEU A 43 -5.58 -5.38 3.54
N LYS A 44 -6.41 -5.46 2.50
CA LYS A 44 -7.77 -6.02 2.61
C LYS A 44 -7.79 -7.45 3.14
N ARG A 45 -6.78 -8.26 2.82
CA ARG A 45 -6.68 -9.64 3.36
C ARG A 45 -6.25 -9.61 4.83
N LEU A 46 -5.28 -8.78 5.20
CA LEU A 46 -4.87 -8.59 6.60
C LEU A 46 -6.05 -8.13 7.47
N ASP A 47 -6.87 -7.19 6.98
CA ASP A 47 -8.08 -6.74 7.66
C ASP A 47 -9.09 -7.87 7.90
N LYS A 48 -9.29 -8.74 6.90
CA LYS A 48 -10.18 -9.90 7.03
C LYS A 48 -9.68 -10.89 8.07
N GLU A 49 -8.38 -11.18 8.05
CA GLU A 49 -7.78 -12.08 9.03
C GLU A 49 -7.79 -11.48 10.44
N ALA A 50 -7.54 -10.18 10.58
CA ALA A 50 -7.62 -9.49 11.87
C ALA A 50 -9.03 -9.57 12.47
N ARG A 51 -10.05 -9.30 11.65
CA ARG A 51 -11.46 -9.43 12.08
C ARG A 51 -11.83 -10.86 12.43
N ARG A 52 -11.24 -11.86 11.75
CA ARG A 52 -11.46 -13.28 12.04
C ARG A 52 -10.90 -13.66 13.41
N ILE A 53 -9.66 -13.25 13.71
CA ILE A 53 -9.00 -13.60 14.98
C ILE A 53 -9.41 -12.71 16.17
N SER A 54 -10.03 -11.56 15.91
CA SER A 54 -10.65 -10.70 16.93
C SER A 54 -12.18 -10.90 17.03
N GLY A 55 -12.72 -11.92 16.36
CA GLY A 55 -14.16 -12.18 16.31
C GLY A 55 -14.69 -12.87 17.57
N PRO A 56 -16.02 -12.96 17.73
CA PRO A 56 -16.67 -13.57 18.90
C PRO A 56 -16.28 -15.04 19.13
N ASP A 57 -15.97 -15.77 18.05
CA ASP A 57 -15.65 -17.20 18.07
C ASP A 57 -14.14 -17.47 18.25
N ALA A 58 -13.32 -16.43 18.36
CA ALA A 58 -11.87 -16.54 18.54
C ALA A 58 -11.46 -16.47 20.01
N ALA A 59 -10.23 -16.89 20.31
CA ALA A 59 -9.64 -16.64 21.62
C ALA A 59 -9.57 -15.12 21.86
N PRO A 60 -10.06 -14.62 23.01
CA PRO A 60 -10.08 -13.19 23.27
C PRO A 60 -8.64 -12.66 23.32
N LEU A 61 -8.39 -11.61 22.54
CA LEU A 61 -7.18 -10.82 22.60
C LEU A 61 -7.29 -9.83 23.76
N ASP A 62 -6.18 -9.55 24.42
CA ASP A 62 -6.15 -8.43 25.36
C ASP A 62 -6.14 -7.08 24.62
N ASP A 63 -6.40 -5.99 25.34
CA ASP A 63 -6.47 -4.64 24.77
C ASP A 63 -5.15 -4.23 24.09
N ALA A 64 -4.01 -4.70 24.61
CA ALA A 64 -2.69 -4.37 24.07
C ALA A 64 -2.41 -5.12 22.77
N GLU A 65 -2.75 -6.41 22.70
CA GLU A 65 -2.69 -7.25 21.50
C GLU A 65 -3.63 -6.72 20.42
N GLN A 66 -4.85 -6.32 20.80
CA GLN A 66 -5.81 -5.73 19.88
C GLN A 66 -5.30 -4.40 19.31
N ALA A 67 -4.80 -3.51 20.17
CA ALA A 67 -4.21 -2.24 19.75
C ALA A 67 -2.98 -2.45 18.85
N ALA A 68 -2.10 -3.41 19.19
CA ALA A 68 -0.93 -3.73 18.40
C ALA A 68 -1.30 -4.28 17.02
N LEU A 69 -2.33 -5.15 16.94
CA LEU A 69 -2.82 -5.72 15.69
C LEU A 69 -3.35 -4.65 14.74
N PHE A 70 -4.28 -3.81 15.20
CA PHE A 70 -4.85 -2.76 14.35
C PHE A 70 -3.86 -1.62 14.09
N GLY A 71 -2.94 -1.35 15.03
CA GLY A 71 -1.82 -0.44 14.82
C GLY A 71 -0.91 -0.89 13.68
N ALA A 72 -0.48 -2.16 13.69
CA ALA A 72 0.37 -2.71 12.62
C ALA A 72 -0.33 -2.70 11.24
N ILE A 73 -1.64 -2.96 11.19
CA ILE A 73 -2.42 -2.85 9.95
C ILE A 73 -2.52 -1.41 9.47
N GLY A 74 -2.74 -0.46 10.39
CA GLY A 74 -2.72 0.97 10.09
C GLY A 74 -1.37 1.45 9.54
N GLU A 75 -0.26 0.90 10.03
CA GLU A 75 1.07 1.20 9.48
C GLU A 75 1.22 0.74 8.03
N VAL A 76 0.64 -0.41 7.65
CA VAL A 76 0.64 -0.88 6.26
C VAL A 76 -0.14 0.09 5.36
N ASP A 77 -1.35 0.49 5.77
CA ASP A 77 -2.16 1.47 5.02
C ASP A 77 -1.41 2.80 4.84
N LEU A 78 -0.83 3.32 5.92
CA LEU A 78 -0.05 4.56 5.87
C LEU A 78 1.15 4.44 4.91
N ALA A 79 1.92 3.36 5.01
CA ALA A 79 3.10 3.13 4.17
C ALA A 79 2.73 3.05 2.68
N LEU A 80 1.63 2.35 2.35
CA LEU A 80 1.16 2.24 0.97
C LEU A 80 0.72 3.60 0.41
N ARG A 81 0.00 4.41 1.19
CA ARG A 81 -0.40 5.77 0.78
C ARG A 81 0.79 6.69 0.59
N GLN A 82 1.79 6.60 1.46
CA GLN A 82 3.03 7.37 1.32
C GLN A 82 3.80 6.98 0.06
N CYS A 83 3.90 5.67 -0.22
CA CYS A 83 4.53 5.17 -1.44
C CYS A 83 3.80 5.65 -2.72
N ASP A 84 2.47 5.60 -2.73
CA ASP A 84 1.66 6.09 -3.85
C ASP A 84 1.83 7.60 -4.05
N ALA A 85 1.78 8.37 -2.95
CA ALA A 85 2.02 9.82 -2.98
C ALA A 85 3.42 10.17 -3.51
N ALA A 86 4.46 9.46 -3.07
CA ALA A 86 5.83 9.66 -3.56
C ALA A 86 5.93 9.38 -5.07
N SER A 87 5.30 8.31 -5.53
CA SER A 87 5.25 7.95 -6.96
C SER A 87 4.56 9.03 -7.79
N LEU A 88 3.48 9.62 -7.28
CA LEU A 88 2.79 10.74 -7.93
C LEU A 88 3.64 12.01 -7.97
N VAL A 89 4.37 12.32 -6.89
CA VAL A 89 5.28 13.48 -6.85
C VAL A 89 6.40 13.32 -7.89
N GLU A 90 7.01 12.14 -7.97
CA GLU A 90 8.05 11.84 -8.94
C GLU A 90 7.54 11.94 -10.39
N ALA A 91 6.37 11.37 -10.68
CA ALA A 91 5.75 11.47 -11.99
C ALA A 91 5.46 12.93 -12.38
N ASN A 92 4.95 13.73 -11.44
CA ASN A 92 4.71 15.16 -11.67
C ASN A 92 6.00 15.95 -11.91
N ALA A 93 7.10 15.62 -11.20
CA ALA A 93 8.40 16.24 -11.43
C ALA A 93 8.91 15.96 -12.86
N ARG A 94 8.85 14.70 -13.28
CA ARG A 94 9.23 14.28 -14.65
C ARG A 94 8.39 14.99 -15.73
N LEU A 95 7.08 15.14 -15.51
CA LEU A 95 6.21 15.85 -16.45
C LEU A 95 6.66 17.31 -16.62
N ARG A 96 6.92 18.02 -15.51
CA ARG A 96 7.39 19.42 -15.55
C ARG A 96 8.73 19.58 -16.25
N GLU A 97 9.65 18.63 -16.05
CA GLU A 97 10.94 18.61 -16.77
C GLU A 97 10.73 18.46 -18.29
N THR A 98 9.83 17.57 -18.72
CA THR A 98 9.52 17.37 -20.14
C THR A 98 8.81 18.57 -20.77
N GLU A 99 7.90 19.23 -20.05
CA GLU A 99 7.22 20.45 -20.50
C GLU A 99 8.20 21.64 -20.60
N GLY A 100 9.09 21.79 -19.63
CA GLY A 100 10.15 22.81 -19.66
C GLY A 100 11.15 22.64 -20.81
N ALA A 101 11.43 21.39 -21.22
CA ALA A 101 12.28 21.08 -22.37
C ALA A 101 11.56 21.31 -23.72
N SER A 102 10.25 21.09 -23.79
CA SER A 102 9.40 21.26 -24.99
C SER A 102 9.26 22.72 -25.44
N GLY A 103 9.35 23.69 -24.52
CA GLY A 103 9.19 25.12 -24.81
C GLY A 103 10.26 25.78 -25.69
N LYS A 104 11.38 25.10 -26.01
CA LYS A 104 12.49 25.68 -26.81
C LYS A 104 12.40 25.47 -28.32
N ARG A 105 11.39 24.77 -28.85
CA ARG A 105 11.22 24.58 -30.31
C ARG A 105 9.87 25.10 -30.78
N ARG A 106 9.82 26.38 -31.16
CA ARG A 106 9.20 26.93 -32.39
C ARG A 106 8.97 28.44 -32.25
N LYS A 107 10.00 29.23 -32.53
CA LYS A 107 9.80 30.47 -33.26
C LYS A 107 10.84 30.50 -34.38
N GLY A 108 10.51 29.75 -35.43
CA GLY A 108 11.20 29.85 -36.71
C GLY A 108 11.14 31.30 -37.16
N LYS A 109 12.31 31.89 -37.25
CA LYS A 109 12.60 33.18 -37.87
C LYS A 109 11.88 33.23 -39.22
N LYS A 110 10.86 34.07 -39.34
CA LYS A 110 10.38 34.52 -40.65
C LYS A 110 11.41 35.54 -41.11
N ASP A 111 12.39 35.07 -41.88
CA ASP A 111 13.26 35.94 -42.65
C ASP A 111 12.36 36.83 -43.52
N GLY A 112 12.60 38.14 -43.45
CA GLY A 112 12.16 39.05 -44.50
C GLY A 112 13.05 38.86 -45.71
N ASP A 113 12.48 39.00 -46.91
CA ASP A 113 12.82 40.06 -47.86
C ASP A 113 11.93 39.92 -49.11
N ALA A 114 11.78 41.05 -49.82
CA ALA A 114 11.09 41.30 -51.10
C ALA A 114 9.55 41.42 -51.11
#